data_AF-A0AAE8QHJ5-F1
#
_entry.id   AF-A0AAE8QHJ5-F1
#
_cell.length_a   1.000
_cell.length_b   1.000
_cell.length_c   1.000
_cell.angle_alpha   90.00
_cell.angle_beta   90.00
_cell.angle_gamma   90.00
#
_symmetry.space_group_name_H-M   'P 1'
#
loop_
_entity.id
_entity.type
_entity.pdbx_description
1 polymer ?
#
loop_
_entity_poly.entity_id
_entity_poly.type
_entity_poly.pdbx_seq_one_letter_code
_entity_poly.pdbx_strand_id
1 'polypeptide(L)'
;MHQEVGLIATVAVSFVFAAILGYGADRLRLPPLVGYLMAGILMGPFTPGFVADTALAGQLAEMGVILLMFGVGLHFSASDLLAVRGIAVPGAIGRIILATLLGIGLCKLWGWSLGAGIVLGLSLSVASTVVLLKALEERNLVNAASGRVAVGWLIVEDLVMVLALVLLPALAELLGGNASDTTNHGLGDLPLALTIGLTLLKVVAFAAMAIFLGPRIVPWLLTMIARTGSRELFTLTVLAIALGIAFGSAAIFGVSFALGAFFAGVVMSESQLSHRAAADSLPLQNAFSVLFFVSVGMLFDPSILVRQPLAVIGALALVILGKGIITFLIVILLRYPISMGLTLAGGLAQIGEFSFILAGLGVSLGLLPHEGQDLILAAAILSITLNPIVIFATDGLKKYIHSKWPSLWESYGRSRQKALGKELEKIRALGEERERQHQLKMQQLIETFPLFSEVDEDAQEELLLLFKAKSAPPGERVIRRGDRGDSMYFISSGAVEVRLASGAIRLEPGAFFGEMALLTGGRRTADVIAVDFCQFEVLERRDFNMFMSHHPHLRAAVSEMAQQRTEMNVLRQQREKSMDLS
;
A
#
# COMPACT_ATOMS: atom_id res chain seq x y z
N MET A 1 21.31 -24.10 25.71
CA MET A 1 20.42 -23.01 26.14
C MET A 1 20.76 -21.63 25.56
N HIS A 2 22.01 -21.28 25.22
CA HIS A 2 22.32 -19.92 24.69
C HIS A 2 21.96 -19.68 23.21
N GLN A 3 21.89 -20.70 22.35
CA GLN A 3 21.47 -20.53 20.95
C GLN A 3 19.94 -20.58 20.76
N GLU A 4 19.20 -21.29 21.62
CA GLU A 4 17.75 -21.51 21.44
C GLU A 4 16.87 -20.28 21.74
N VAL A 5 17.40 -19.28 22.47
CA VAL A 5 16.67 -18.03 22.80
C VAL A 5 17.18 -16.83 21.99
N GLY A 6 18.16 -17.00 21.10
CA GLY A 6 18.83 -15.89 20.40
C GLY A 6 17.86 -15.01 19.59
N LEU A 7 16.95 -15.63 18.83
CA LEU A 7 15.94 -14.91 18.05
C LEU A 7 14.94 -14.19 18.94
N ILE A 8 14.37 -14.89 19.94
CA ILE A 8 13.35 -14.33 20.84
C ILE A 8 13.95 -13.17 21.64
N ALA A 9 15.17 -13.34 22.16
CA ALA A 9 15.89 -12.29 22.89
C ALA A 9 16.17 -11.09 21.99
N THR A 10 16.64 -11.32 20.76
CA THR A 10 16.90 -10.25 19.78
C THR A 10 15.62 -9.44 19.54
N VAL A 11 14.52 -10.11 19.15
CA VAL A 11 13.23 -9.45 18.88
C VAL A 11 12.71 -8.70 20.11
N ALA A 12 12.70 -9.34 21.28
CA ALA A 12 12.16 -8.74 22.50
C ALA A 12 12.96 -7.50 22.93
N VAL A 13 14.29 -7.60 22.95
CA VAL A 13 15.17 -6.48 23.32
C VAL A 13 15.07 -5.35 22.28
N SER A 14 15.04 -5.69 20.99
CA SER A 14 14.84 -4.71 19.91
C SER A 14 13.55 -3.91 20.11
N PHE A 15 12.43 -4.57 20.38
CA PHE A 15 11.16 -3.86 20.62
C PHE A 15 11.19 -3.01 21.88
N VAL A 16 11.77 -3.50 22.98
CA VAL A 16 11.86 -2.74 24.24
C VAL A 16 12.72 -1.48 24.06
N PHE A 17 13.92 -1.62 23.49
CA PHE A 17 14.80 -0.48 23.27
C PHE A 17 14.21 0.50 22.24
N ALA A 18 13.64 -0.01 21.15
CA ALA A 18 12.98 0.82 20.15
C ALA A 18 11.77 1.57 20.73
N ALA A 19 10.98 0.96 21.62
CA ALA A 19 9.86 1.63 22.27
C ALA A 19 10.33 2.75 23.21
N ILE A 20 11.34 2.48 24.05
CA ILE A 20 11.88 3.47 25.00
C ILE A 20 12.50 4.66 24.24
N LEU A 21 13.39 4.38 23.29
CA LEU A 21 14.08 5.43 22.54
C LEU A 21 13.18 6.12 21.52
N GLY A 22 12.24 5.40 20.92
CA GLY A 22 11.21 5.96 20.05
C GLY A 22 10.30 6.92 20.80
N TYR A 23 9.85 6.56 22.01
CA TYR A 23 9.11 7.47 22.89
C TYR A 23 9.96 8.69 23.29
N GLY A 24 11.24 8.49 23.60
CA GLY A 24 12.18 9.60 23.85
C GLY A 24 12.31 10.54 22.66
N ALA A 25 12.45 10.00 21.45
CA ALA A 25 12.52 10.77 20.21
C ALA A 25 11.23 11.57 19.96
N ASP A 26 10.06 10.95 20.11
CA ASP A 26 8.77 11.64 19.94
C ASP A 26 8.58 12.75 20.97
N ARG A 27 9.04 12.56 22.22
CA ARG A 27 9.02 13.60 23.26
C ARG A 27 9.88 14.81 22.91
N LEU A 28 10.95 14.60 22.15
CA LEU A 28 11.81 15.64 21.59
C LEU A 28 11.27 16.23 20.27
N ARG A 29 10.07 15.84 19.83
CA ARG A 29 9.46 16.18 18.54
C ARG A 29 10.26 15.70 17.33
N LEU A 30 11.00 14.60 17.50
CA LEU A 30 11.67 13.90 16.42
C LEU A 30 10.79 12.74 15.91
N PRO A 31 10.98 12.28 14.67
CA PRO A 31 10.35 11.04 14.20
C PRO A 31 10.78 9.84 15.05
N PRO A 32 9.87 8.94 15.47
CA PRO A 32 10.21 7.74 16.26
C PRO A 32 11.30 6.85 15.63
N LEU A 33 11.38 6.86 14.29
CA LEU A 33 12.41 6.17 13.50
C LEU A 33 13.84 6.49 13.95
N VAL A 34 14.11 7.72 14.41
CA VAL A 34 15.42 8.08 14.97
C VAL A 34 15.72 7.25 16.21
N GLY A 35 14.72 7.06 17.08
CA GLY A 35 14.84 6.20 18.26
C GLY A 35 15.05 4.74 17.92
N TYR A 36 14.42 4.23 16.84
CA TYR A 36 14.60 2.86 16.38
C TYR A 36 16.03 2.61 15.85
N LEU A 37 16.58 3.57 15.08
CA LEU A 37 17.96 3.52 14.63
C LEU A 37 18.94 3.59 15.82
N MET A 38 18.69 4.47 16.79
CA MET A 38 19.50 4.55 18.02
C MET A 38 19.45 3.26 18.83
N ALA A 39 18.30 2.60 18.93
CA ALA A 39 18.18 1.28 19.55
C ALA A 39 19.09 0.26 18.84
N GLY A 40 19.09 0.27 17.51
CA GLY A 40 20.00 -0.52 16.71
C GLY A 40 21.46 -0.25 17.00
N ILE A 41 21.86 1.02 17.05
CA ILE A 41 23.25 1.41 17.35
C ILE A 41 23.69 0.86 18.69
N LEU A 42 22.86 0.99 19.74
CA LEU A 42 23.15 0.46 21.09
C LEU A 42 23.19 -1.07 21.16
N MET A 43 22.47 -1.75 20.27
CA MET A 43 22.45 -3.22 20.16
C MET A 43 23.49 -3.75 19.16
N GLY A 44 24.22 -2.86 18.48
CA GLY A 44 25.19 -3.18 17.46
C GLY A 44 26.55 -3.58 18.04
N PRO A 45 27.41 -4.26 17.26
CA PRO A 45 28.71 -4.72 17.70
C PRO A 45 29.70 -3.57 17.95
N PHE A 46 29.40 -2.37 17.46
CA PHE A 46 30.26 -1.19 17.56
C PHE A 46 30.08 -0.36 18.83
N THR A 47 29.11 -0.73 19.69
CA THR A 47 28.89 -0.06 20.99
C THR A 47 29.00 -1.04 22.15
N PRO A 48 29.50 -0.60 23.32
CA PRO A 48 29.59 -1.46 24.50
C PRO A 48 28.18 -1.80 25.01
N GLY A 49 27.90 -3.09 25.24
CA GLY A 49 26.61 -3.53 25.77
C GLY A 49 26.19 -4.91 25.29
N PHE A 50 24.87 -5.14 25.31
CA PHE A 50 24.26 -6.34 24.74
C PHE A 50 24.34 -6.28 23.21
N VAL A 51 25.09 -7.21 22.60
CA VAL A 51 25.20 -7.32 21.15
C VAL A 51 24.22 -8.40 20.69
N ALA A 52 23.22 -7.99 19.91
CA ALA A 52 22.27 -8.92 19.30
C ALA A 52 22.91 -9.65 18.10
N ASP A 53 22.35 -10.80 17.74
CA ASP A 53 22.82 -11.59 16.60
C ASP A 53 22.53 -10.83 15.29
N THR A 54 23.60 -10.36 14.64
CA THR A 54 23.51 -9.56 13.42
C THR A 54 22.97 -10.35 12.22
N ALA A 55 23.17 -11.67 12.19
CA ALA A 55 22.66 -12.52 11.11
C ALA A 55 21.14 -12.70 11.24
N LEU A 56 20.64 -12.99 12.46
CA LEU A 56 19.21 -13.07 12.73
C LEU A 56 18.52 -11.71 12.57
N ALA A 57 19.17 -10.63 13.00
CA ALA A 57 18.70 -9.26 12.78
C ALA A 57 18.57 -8.96 11.27
N GLY A 58 19.56 -9.35 10.46
CA GLY A 58 19.49 -9.23 9.01
C GLY A 58 18.27 -9.92 8.39
N GLN A 59 17.96 -11.16 8.79
CA GLN A 59 16.78 -11.88 8.30
C GLN A 59 15.46 -11.21 8.73
N LEU A 60 15.39 -10.69 9.95
CA LEU A 60 14.23 -9.92 10.42
C LEU A 60 14.08 -8.60 9.66
N ALA A 61 15.21 -7.97 9.32
CA ALA A 61 15.24 -6.76 8.50
C ALA A 61 14.69 -7.03 7.10
N GLU A 62 15.02 -8.16 6.48
CA GLU A 62 14.48 -8.57 5.18
C GLU A 62 12.95 -8.72 5.22
N MET A 63 12.40 -9.34 6.28
CA MET A 63 10.95 -9.41 6.49
C MET A 63 10.32 -8.01 6.62
N GLY A 64 10.99 -7.11 7.34
CA GLY A 64 10.62 -5.69 7.41
C GLY A 64 10.61 -5.02 6.04
N VAL A 65 11.67 -5.19 5.25
CA VAL A 65 11.75 -4.67 3.88
C VAL A 65 10.58 -5.19 3.06
N ILE A 66 10.29 -6.49 3.07
CA ILE A 66 9.16 -7.05 2.31
C ILE A 66 7.86 -6.36 2.67
N LEU A 67 7.52 -6.27 3.95
CA LEU A 67 6.27 -5.64 4.39
C LEU A 67 6.24 -4.13 4.14
N LEU A 68 7.38 -3.44 4.27
CA LEU A 68 7.55 -2.03 3.91
C LEU A 68 7.29 -1.80 2.41
N MET A 69 7.94 -2.55 1.54
CA MET A 69 7.81 -2.44 0.08
C MET A 69 6.41 -2.80 -0.39
N PHE A 70 5.80 -3.81 0.24
CA PHE A 70 4.41 -4.16 0.01
C PHE A 70 3.47 -3.00 0.35
N GLY A 71 3.66 -2.38 1.52
CA GLY A 71 2.93 -1.18 1.89
C GLY A 71 3.13 -0.03 0.91
N VAL A 72 4.36 0.19 0.40
CA VAL A 72 4.59 1.20 -0.65
C VAL A 72 3.83 0.88 -1.93
N GLY A 73 3.83 -0.39 -2.36
CA GLY A 73 3.03 -0.83 -3.51
C GLY A 73 1.53 -0.60 -3.30
N LEU A 74 1.02 -0.75 -2.07
CA LEU A 74 -0.37 -0.49 -1.73
C LEU A 74 -0.78 0.98 -1.77
N HIS A 75 0.09 1.85 -1.27
CA HIS A 75 -0.14 3.30 -1.23
C HIS A 75 0.18 3.97 -2.57
N PHE A 76 0.62 3.20 -3.57
CA PHE A 76 0.81 3.68 -4.93
C PHE A 76 -0.54 4.02 -5.59
N SER A 77 -0.93 5.29 -5.51
CA SER A 77 -2.08 5.81 -6.26
C SER A 77 -1.62 6.33 -7.62
N ALA A 78 -1.83 5.52 -8.66
CA ALA A 78 -1.52 5.92 -10.05
C ALA A 78 -2.26 7.21 -10.45
N SER A 79 -3.51 7.38 -9.99
CA SER A 79 -4.30 8.60 -10.22
C SER A 79 -3.69 9.83 -9.57
N ASP A 80 -3.13 9.69 -8.37
CA ASP A 80 -2.53 10.82 -7.66
C ASP A 80 -1.21 11.24 -8.31
N LEU A 81 -0.40 10.27 -8.75
CA LEU A 81 0.81 10.55 -9.51
C LEU A 81 0.49 11.21 -10.86
N LEU A 82 -0.51 10.70 -11.58
CA LEU A 82 -0.95 11.26 -12.86
C LEU A 82 -1.40 12.72 -12.73
N ALA A 83 -2.03 13.08 -11.60
CA ALA A 83 -2.45 14.44 -11.29
C ALA A 83 -1.30 15.45 -11.25
N VAL A 84 -0.14 15.01 -10.75
CA VAL A 84 1.02 15.87 -10.50
C VAL A 84 2.19 15.57 -11.44
N ARG A 85 1.99 14.71 -12.45
CA ARG A 85 3.04 14.19 -13.33
C ARG A 85 3.88 15.28 -14.01
N GLY A 86 3.27 16.44 -14.30
CA GLY A 86 3.95 17.56 -14.96
C GLY A 86 5.08 18.19 -14.14
N ILE A 87 5.10 17.96 -12.83
CA ILE A 87 6.15 18.42 -11.92
C ILE A 87 6.85 17.27 -11.22
N ALA A 88 6.10 16.28 -10.70
CA ALA A 88 6.65 15.21 -9.88
C ALA A 88 7.63 14.32 -10.66
N VAL A 89 7.25 13.87 -11.86
CA VAL A 89 8.09 12.96 -12.67
C VAL A 89 9.39 13.62 -13.15
N PRO A 90 9.35 14.75 -13.89
CA PRO A 90 10.59 15.40 -14.32
C PRO A 90 11.38 15.96 -13.12
N GLY A 91 10.68 16.35 -12.05
CA GLY A 91 11.27 16.77 -10.79
C GLY A 91 12.14 15.69 -10.16
N ALA A 92 11.54 14.55 -9.86
CA ALA A 92 12.20 13.41 -9.24
C ALA A 92 13.34 12.88 -10.10
N ILE A 93 13.11 12.61 -11.39
CA ILE A 93 14.15 12.10 -12.29
C ILE A 93 15.31 13.09 -12.40
N GLY A 94 15.01 14.39 -12.60
CA GLY A 94 16.03 15.43 -12.68
C GLY A 94 16.86 15.53 -11.39
N ARG A 95 16.20 15.42 -10.23
CA ARG A 95 16.88 15.43 -8.94
C ARG A 95 17.75 14.21 -8.73
N ILE A 96 17.25 13.01 -9.02
CA ILE A 96 18.01 11.77 -8.89
C ILE A 96 19.27 11.84 -9.76
N ILE A 97 19.15 12.27 -11.02
CA ILE A 97 20.30 12.43 -11.92
C ILE A 97 21.31 13.41 -11.34
N LEU A 98 20.88 14.62 -10.95
CA LEU A 98 21.78 15.66 -10.43
C LEU A 98 22.43 15.25 -9.09
N ALA A 99 21.65 14.68 -8.17
CA ALA A 99 22.16 14.15 -6.91
C ALA A 99 23.15 13.00 -7.15
N THR A 100 22.89 12.14 -8.13
CA THR A 100 23.80 11.04 -8.49
C THR A 100 25.10 11.57 -9.06
N LEU A 101 25.06 12.58 -9.93
CA LEU A 101 26.26 13.24 -10.46
C LEU A 101 27.09 13.90 -9.34
N LEU A 102 26.43 14.53 -8.35
CA LEU A 102 27.13 15.08 -7.19
C LEU A 102 27.73 13.98 -6.31
N GLY A 103 27.04 12.86 -6.12
CA GLY A 103 27.55 11.67 -5.42
C GLY A 103 28.80 11.09 -6.11
N ILE A 104 28.77 10.95 -7.44
CA ILE A 104 29.94 10.55 -8.24
C ILE A 104 31.09 11.55 -8.06
N GLY A 105 30.79 12.85 -8.04
CA GLY A 105 31.77 13.90 -7.76
C GLY A 105 32.44 13.74 -6.40
N LEU A 106 31.66 13.51 -5.32
CA LEU A 106 32.19 13.26 -3.98
C LEU A 106 33.02 11.97 -3.92
N CYS A 107 32.53 10.88 -4.50
CA CYS A 107 33.26 9.61 -4.54
C CYS A 107 34.61 9.76 -5.26
N LYS A 108 34.67 10.53 -6.35
CA LYS A 108 35.93 10.83 -7.03
C LYS A 108 36.90 11.60 -6.13
N LEU A 109 36.41 12.52 -5.30
CA LEU A 109 37.22 13.24 -4.31
C LEU A 109 37.72 12.31 -3.19
N TRP A 110 36.95 11.28 -2.85
CA TRP A 110 37.33 10.26 -1.85
C TRP A 110 38.11 9.08 -2.44
N GLY A 111 38.40 9.09 -3.74
CA GLY A 111 39.14 8.02 -4.43
C GLY A 111 38.34 6.74 -4.62
N TRP A 112 37.01 6.80 -4.56
CA TRP A 112 36.13 5.64 -4.75
C TRP A 112 35.77 5.42 -6.22
N SER A 113 35.31 4.20 -6.52
CA SER A 113 34.95 3.79 -7.88
C SER A 113 33.71 4.54 -8.41
N LEU A 114 33.50 4.48 -9.73
CA LEU A 114 32.30 5.01 -10.36
C LEU A 114 31.03 4.29 -9.84
N GLY A 115 31.10 2.98 -9.64
CA GLY A 115 30.03 2.18 -9.05
C GLY A 115 29.64 2.69 -7.66
N ALA A 116 30.64 2.93 -6.79
CA ALA A 116 30.42 3.54 -5.48
C ALA A 116 29.76 4.93 -5.60
N GLY A 117 30.19 5.74 -6.56
CA GLY A 117 29.60 7.05 -6.89
C GLY A 117 28.11 6.98 -7.24
N ILE A 118 27.73 6.03 -8.08
CA ILE A 118 26.34 5.81 -8.49
C ILE A 118 25.51 5.33 -7.30
N VAL A 119 25.99 4.32 -6.55
CA VAL A 119 25.28 3.79 -5.38
C VAL A 119 25.11 4.87 -4.31
N LEU A 120 26.17 5.61 -3.97
CA LEU A 120 26.12 6.72 -3.02
C LEU A 120 25.12 7.78 -3.50
N GLY A 121 25.26 8.20 -4.75
CA GLY A 121 24.42 9.22 -5.36
C GLY A 121 22.93 8.90 -5.37
N LEU A 122 22.57 7.67 -5.78
CA LEU A 122 21.21 7.16 -5.73
C LEU A 122 20.70 7.09 -4.28
N SER A 123 21.51 6.56 -3.36
CA SER A 123 21.15 6.45 -1.94
C SER A 123 20.88 7.82 -1.32
N LEU A 124 21.70 8.83 -1.62
CA LEU A 124 21.49 10.17 -1.08
C LEU A 124 20.30 10.88 -1.74
N SER A 125 19.89 10.49 -2.95
CA SER A 125 18.84 11.18 -3.70
C SER A 125 17.42 10.96 -3.16
N VAL A 126 17.13 9.77 -2.63
CA VAL A 126 15.79 9.37 -2.16
C VAL A 126 15.49 10.01 -0.80
N ALA A 127 14.27 10.48 -0.61
CA ALA A 127 13.80 11.06 0.66
C ALA A 127 12.80 10.15 1.39
N SER A 128 12.66 10.29 2.70
CA SER A 128 11.73 9.46 3.49
C SER A 128 10.29 9.93 3.38
N THR A 129 9.40 9.01 3.00
CA THR A 129 7.96 9.21 2.92
C THR A 129 7.33 9.42 4.29
N VAL A 130 7.70 8.60 5.28
CA VAL A 130 7.18 8.73 6.66
C VAL A 130 7.50 10.11 7.24
N VAL A 131 8.73 10.58 7.07
CA VAL A 131 9.17 11.87 7.62
C VAL A 131 8.49 13.05 6.92
N LEU A 132 8.34 13.00 5.58
CA LEU A 132 7.64 14.05 4.85
C LEU A 132 6.15 14.09 5.22
N LEU A 133 5.47 12.93 5.22
CA LEU A 133 4.03 12.87 5.51
C LEU A 133 3.73 13.43 6.89
N LYS A 134 4.47 13.00 7.93
CA LYS A 134 4.33 13.56 9.28
C LYS A 134 4.55 15.07 9.30
N ALA A 135 5.58 15.56 8.60
CA ALA A 135 5.85 17.00 8.51
C ALA A 135 4.73 17.77 7.79
N LEU A 136 4.12 17.20 6.74
CA LEU A 136 2.99 17.80 6.03
C LEU A 136 1.70 17.76 6.88
N GLU A 137 1.45 16.68 7.62
CA GLU A 137 0.31 16.51 8.52
C GLU A 137 0.33 17.52 9.66
N GLU A 138 1.47 17.68 10.34
CA GLU A 138 1.68 18.68 11.40
C GLU A 138 1.38 20.12 10.94
N ARG A 139 1.40 20.35 9.62
CA ARG A 139 1.18 21.64 8.98
C ARG A 139 -0.15 21.75 8.24
N ASN A 140 -0.97 20.69 8.24
CA ASN A 140 -2.19 20.58 7.44
C ASN A 140 -1.96 20.84 5.93
N LEU A 141 -0.80 20.43 5.40
CA LEU A 141 -0.40 20.64 4.01
C LEU A 141 -0.54 19.39 3.13
N VAL A 142 -0.93 18.23 3.68
CA VAL A 142 -1.05 16.96 2.94
C VAL A 142 -1.95 17.12 1.70
N ASN A 143 -3.12 17.74 1.89
CA ASN A 143 -4.11 17.94 0.84
C ASN A 143 -3.86 19.19 0.00
N ALA A 144 -2.86 20.01 0.35
CA ALA A 144 -2.49 21.17 -0.45
C ALA A 144 -1.76 20.74 -1.73
N ALA A 145 -1.80 21.57 -2.77
CA ALA A 145 -1.11 21.28 -4.03
C ALA A 145 0.40 20.98 -3.83
N SER A 146 1.06 21.68 -2.91
CA SER A 146 2.47 21.40 -2.57
C SER A 146 2.65 20.04 -1.90
N GLY A 147 1.73 19.62 -1.03
CA GLY A 147 1.77 18.30 -0.39
C GLY A 147 1.55 17.18 -1.39
N ARG A 148 0.52 17.31 -2.24
CA ARG A 148 0.23 16.35 -3.32
C ARG A 148 1.40 16.19 -4.30
N VAL A 149 2.04 17.30 -4.67
CA VAL A 149 3.25 17.26 -5.50
C VAL A 149 4.41 16.58 -4.76
N ALA A 150 4.60 16.86 -3.47
CA ALA A 150 5.67 16.25 -2.69
C ALA A 150 5.47 14.73 -2.54
N VAL A 151 4.25 14.28 -2.26
CA VAL A 151 3.90 12.85 -2.21
C VAL A 151 4.09 12.18 -3.57
N GLY A 152 3.56 12.76 -4.65
CA GLY A 152 3.75 12.20 -5.99
C GLY A 152 5.21 12.19 -6.43
N TRP A 153 6.02 13.18 -6.00
CA TRP A 153 7.46 13.20 -6.23
C TRP A 153 8.15 12.03 -5.54
N LEU A 154 7.85 11.79 -4.26
CA LEU A 154 8.39 10.64 -3.52
C LEU A 154 8.02 9.30 -4.16
N ILE A 155 6.77 9.14 -4.62
CA ILE A 155 6.35 7.93 -5.33
C ILE A 155 7.24 7.62 -6.54
N VAL A 156 7.65 8.64 -7.29
CA VAL A 156 8.56 8.45 -8.44
C VAL A 156 9.95 8.05 -7.95
N GLU A 157 10.43 8.61 -6.85
CA GLU A 157 11.73 8.25 -6.28
C GLU A 157 11.74 6.82 -5.78
N ASP A 158 10.73 6.41 -5.02
CA ASP A 158 10.57 5.05 -4.53
C ASP A 158 10.49 4.07 -5.70
N LEU A 159 9.77 4.40 -6.78
CA LEU A 159 9.71 3.57 -7.98
C LEU A 159 11.08 3.46 -8.68
N VAL A 160 11.81 4.56 -8.83
CA VAL A 160 13.16 4.54 -9.41
C VAL A 160 14.12 3.75 -8.53
N MET A 161 13.95 3.83 -7.20
CA MET A 161 14.77 3.10 -6.25
C MET A 161 14.48 1.59 -6.29
N VAL A 162 13.21 1.22 -6.37
CA VAL A 162 12.79 -0.18 -6.60
C VAL A 162 13.42 -0.70 -7.90
N LEU A 163 13.40 0.09 -8.98
CA LEU A 163 14.07 -0.28 -10.23
C LEU A 163 15.59 -0.39 -10.07
N ALA A 164 16.23 0.55 -9.37
CA ALA A 164 17.67 0.52 -9.13
C ALA A 164 18.11 -0.70 -8.30
N LEU A 165 17.35 -1.11 -7.28
CA LEU A 165 17.63 -2.34 -6.51
C LEU A 165 17.65 -3.60 -7.37
N VAL A 166 16.90 -3.58 -8.47
CA VAL A 166 16.77 -4.72 -9.39
C VAL A 166 17.81 -4.68 -10.49
N LEU A 167 18.12 -3.48 -10.98
CA LEU A 167 19.13 -3.30 -12.02
C LEU A 167 20.56 -3.36 -11.46
N LEU A 168 20.77 -3.00 -10.19
CA LEU A 168 22.11 -2.92 -9.62
C LEU A 168 22.86 -4.28 -9.62
N PRO A 169 22.25 -5.43 -9.24
CA PRO A 169 22.92 -6.72 -9.34
C PRO A 169 23.31 -7.09 -10.78
N ALA A 170 22.43 -6.78 -11.75
CA ALA A 170 22.70 -7.02 -13.17
C ALA A 170 23.82 -6.11 -13.71
N LEU A 171 23.94 -4.89 -13.18
CA LEU A 171 24.96 -3.92 -13.60
C LEU A 171 26.22 -3.97 -12.74
N ALA A 172 26.29 -4.79 -11.69
CA ALA A 172 27.37 -4.77 -10.71
C ALA A 172 28.73 -4.99 -11.34
N GLU A 173 28.85 -6.01 -12.19
CA GLU A 173 30.11 -6.34 -12.85
C GLU A 173 30.57 -5.21 -13.81
N LEU A 174 29.64 -4.58 -14.54
CA LEU A 174 29.94 -3.42 -15.39
C LEU A 174 30.39 -2.20 -14.58
N LEU A 175 29.86 -2.05 -13.37
CA LEU A 175 30.15 -0.95 -12.46
C LEU A 175 31.41 -1.19 -11.60
N GLY A 176 32.10 -2.31 -11.80
CA GLY A 176 33.35 -2.67 -11.11
C GLY A 176 33.16 -3.40 -9.77
N GLY A 177 32.00 -4.00 -9.55
CA GLY A 177 31.70 -4.86 -8.42
C GLY A 177 31.80 -6.35 -8.76
N ASN A 178 31.52 -7.21 -7.78
CA ASN A 178 31.46 -8.65 -7.97
C ASN A 178 30.00 -9.06 -8.25
N ALA A 179 29.76 -9.80 -9.33
CA ALA A 179 28.45 -10.43 -9.54
C ALA A 179 28.20 -11.44 -8.40
N SER A 180 27.07 -11.34 -7.71
CA SER A 180 26.71 -12.32 -6.68
C SER A 180 26.58 -13.71 -7.29
N ASP A 181 27.17 -14.73 -6.65
CA ASP A 181 27.07 -16.14 -7.05
C ASP A 181 25.62 -16.67 -7.18
N THR A 182 24.62 -15.93 -6.68
CA THR A 182 23.18 -16.26 -6.78
C THR A 182 22.59 -16.10 -8.18
N THR A 183 23.26 -15.42 -9.12
CA THR A 183 22.81 -15.34 -10.53
C THR A 183 23.44 -16.40 -11.43
N ASN A 184 24.43 -17.16 -10.94
CA ASN A 184 25.06 -18.28 -11.63
C ASN A 184 24.19 -19.56 -11.57
N HIS A 185 22.94 -19.46 -12.01
CA HIS A 185 22.17 -20.66 -12.36
C HIS A 185 22.68 -21.22 -13.70
N GLY A 186 23.74 -22.04 -13.63
CA GLY A 186 24.04 -23.12 -14.59
C GLY A 186 24.41 -22.74 -16.03
N LEU A 187 24.63 -21.46 -16.35
CA LEU A 187 25.00 -21.01 -17.69
C LEU A 187 26.42 -20.44 -17.67
N GLY A 188 27.41 -21.33 -17.79
CA GLY A 188 28.84 -20.96 -17.81
C GLY A 188 29.22 -20.02 -18.95
N ASP A 189 30.34 -19.30 -18.78
CA ASP A 189 31.09 -18.50 -19.79
C ASP A 189 30.26 -17.75 -20.85
N LEU A 190 29.04 -17.31 -20.50
CA LEU A 190 28.26 -16.47 -21.37
C LEU A 190 28.92 -15.08 -21.44
N PRO A 191 28.96 -14.44 -22.62
CA PRO A 191 29.35 -13.05 -22.74
C PRO A 191 28.54 -12.19 -21.75
N LEU A 192 29.20 -11.26 -21.06
CA LEU A 192 28.59 -10.35 -20.08
C LEU A 192 27.24 -9.76 -20.57
N ALA A 193 27.16 -9.39 -21.84
CA ALA A 193 25.96 -8.86 -22.48
C ALA A 193 24.76 -9.83 -22.46
N LEU A 194 25.01 -11.14 -22.62
CA LEU A 194 23.98 -12.19 -22.56
C LEU A 194 23.50 -12.42 -21.14
N THR A 195 24.38 -12.41 -20.14
CA THR A 195 24.01 -12.52 -18.72
C THR A 195 23.12 -11.36 -18.30
N ILE A 196 23.50 -10.13 -18.63
CA ILE A 196 22.71 -8.91 -18.36
C ILE A 196 21.36 -8.98 -19.09
N GLY A 197 21.37 -9.38 -20.37
CA GLY A 197 20.15 -9.56 -21.16
C GLY A 197 19.19 -10.57 -20.54
N LEU A 198 19.70 -11.69 -20.05
CA LEU A 198 18.91 -12.72 -19.36
C LEU A 198 18.36 -12.24 -18.02
N THR A 199 19.14 -11.53 -17.21
CA THR A 199 18.66 -10.97 -15.94
C THR A 199 17.55 -9.93 -16.18
N LEU A 200 17.74 -9.04 -17.15
CA LEU A 200 16.72 -8.07 -17.55
C LEU A 200 15.47 -8.78 -18.08
N LEU A 201 15.64 -9.82 -18.88
CA LEU A 201 14.53 -10.61 -19.39
C LEU A 201 13.74 -11.27 -18.26
N LYS A 202 14.41 -11.87 -17.26
CA LYS A 202 13.75 -12.47 -16.08
C LYS A 202 12.98 -11.42 -15.28
N VAL A 203 13.57 -10.26 -15.04
CA VAL A 203 12.92 -9.13 -14.34
C VAL A 203 11.69 -8.65 -15.10
N VAL A 204 11.82 -8.40 -16.41
CA VAL A 204 10.71 -7.95 -17.27
C VAL A 204 9.63 -9.02 -17.35
N ALA A 205 10.00 -10.30 -17.46
CA ALA A 205 9.07 -11.42 -17.46
C ALA A 205 8.29 -11.51 -16.14
N PHE A 206 8.98 -11.35 -15.00
CA PHE A 206 8.34 -11.28 -13.69
C PHE A 206 7.37 -10.10 -13.59
N ALA A 207 7.82 -8.89 -13.92
CA ALA A 207 7.00 -7.69 -13.87
C ALA A 207 5.77 -7.80 -14.79
N ALA A 208 5.96 -8.31 -16.01
CA ALA A 208 4.86 -8.57 -16.94
C ALA A 208 3.88 -9.59 -16.35
N MET A 209 4.38 -10.72 -15.83
CA MET A 209 3.52 -11.72 -15.19
C MET A 209 2.75 -11.14 -14.00
N ALA A 210 3.40 -10.36 -13.14
CA ALA A 210 2.75 -9.71 -12.01
C ALA A 210 1.66 -8.73 -12.48
N ILE A 211 1.93 -7.89 -13.48
CA ILE A 211 0.98 -6.91 -14.01
C ILE A 211 -0.18 -7.56 -14.79
N PHE A 212 0.06 -8.63 -15.56
CA PHE A 212 -0.99 -9.24 -16.39
C PHE A 212 -1.79 -10.33 -15.68
N LEU A 213 -1.15 -11.09 -14.79
CA LEU A 213 -1.76 -12.22 -14.10
C LEU A 213 -2.21 -11.85 -12.68
N GLY A 214 -1.48 -10.95 -12.02
CA GLY A 214 -1.77 -10.49 -10.67
C GLY A 214 -3.17 -9.90 -10.52
N PRO A 215 -3.59 -8.89 -11.32
CA PRO A 215 -4.91 -8.28 -11.21
C PRO A 215 -6.08 -9.24 -11.50
N ARG A 216 -5.80 -10.45 -12.01
CA ARG A 216 -6.80 -11.52 -12.15
C ARG A 216 -6.80 -12.45 -10.95
N ILE A 217 -5.62 -12.92 -10.52
CA ILE A 217 -5.49 -13.94 -9.48
C ILE A 217 -5.69 -13.34 -8.08
N VAL A 218 -5.04 -12.21 -7.78
CA VAL A 218 -5.03 -11.62 -6.44
C VAL A 218 -6.41 -11.13 -6.03
N PRO A 219 -7.12 -10.30 -6.83
CA PRO A 219 -8.49 -9.91 -6.47
C PRO A 219 -9.43 -11.11 -6.38
N TRP A 220 -9.29 -12.12 -7.26
CA TRP A 220 -10.09 -13.34 -7.20
C TRP A 220 -9.90 -14.09 -5.87
N LEU A 221 -8.65 -14.26 -5.42
CA LEU A 221 -8.33 -14.91 -4.15
C LEU A 221 -8.86 -14.09 -2.96
N LEU A 222 -8.67 -12.77 -2.98
CA LEU A 222 -9.13 -11.87 -1.92
C LEU A 222 -10.66 -11.83 -1.84
N THR A 223 -11.38 -11.79 -2.96
CA THR A 223 -12.86 -11.86 -2.96
C THR A 223 -13.34 -13.22 -2.47
N MET A 224 -12.65 -14.31 -2.83
CA MET A 224 -12.98 -15.66 -2.36
C MET A 224 -12.83 -15.79 -0.84
N ILE A 225 -11.86 -15.08 -0.24
CA ILE A 225 -11.58 -15.14 1.20
C ILE A 225 -12.38 -14.09 1.97
N ALA A 226 -12.58 -12.90 1.41
CA ALA A 226 -13.46 -11.88 1.97
C ALA A 226 -14.88 -12.39 2.15
N ARG A 227 -15.34 -13.24 1.22
CA ARG A 227 -16.59 -14.00 1.35
C ARG A 227 -16.70 -14.75 2.67
N THR A 228 -15.60 -15.30 3.17
CA THR A 228 -15.64 -16.09 4.41
C THR A 228 -15.93 -15.27 5.67
N GLY A 229 -16.01 -13.94 5.61
CA GLY A 229 -16.25 -13.06 6.77
C GLY A 229 -15.13 -13.04 7.82
N SER A 230 -14.14 -13.93 7.73
CA SER A 230 -13.05 -14.02 8.70
C SER A 230 -11.97 -12.97 8.44
N ARG A 231 -11.89 -11.97 9.33
CA ARG A 231 -10.84 -10.95 9.31
C ARG A 231 -9.45 -11.56 9.42
N GLU A 232 -9.27 -12.55 10.29
CA GLU A 232 -7.98 -13.25 10.48
C GLU A 232 -7.51 -13.95 9.21
N LEU A 233 -8.42 -14.67 8.53
CA LEU A 233 -8.10 -15.35 7.27
C LEU A 233 -7.77 -14.35 6.16
N PHE A 234 -8.49 -13.21 6.13
CA PHE A 234 -8.20 -12.14 5.19
C PHE A 234 -6.81 -11.54 5.42
N THR A 235 -6.46 -11.16 6.66
CA THR A 235 -5.12 -10.66 7.01
C THR A 235 -4.04 -11.68 6.67
N LEU A 236 -4.23 -12.96 7.02
CA LEU A 236 -3.30 -14.04 6.69
C LEU A 236 -3.09 -14.17 5.19
N THR A 237 -4.16 -14.04 4.40
CA THR A 237 -4.10 -14.10 2.94
C THR A 237 -3.30 -12.94 2.37
N VAL A 238 -3.55 -11.72 2.85
CA VAL A 238 -2.81 -10.52 2.44
C VAL A 238 -1.31 -10.71 2.67
N LEU A 239 -0.91 -11.23 3.85
CA LEU A 239 0.48 -11.53 4.17
C LEU A 239 1.04 -12.67 3.32
N ALA A 240 0.27 -13.73 3.12
CA ALA A 240 0.68 -14.88 2.31
C ALA A 240 0.90 -14.47 0.85
N ILE A 241 0.10 -13.55 0.30
CA ILE A 241 0.35 -12.95 -1.02
C ILE A 241 1.62 -12.12 -0.97
N ALA A 242 1.75 -11.18 -0.03
CA ALA A 242 2.92 -10.29 0.06
C ALA A 242 4.25 -11.08 0.15
N LEU A 243 4.35 -11.99 1.12
CA LEU A 243 5.51 -12.84 1.35
C LEU A 243 5.66 -13.89 0.24
N GLY A 244 4.56 -14.45 -0.25
CA GLY A 244 4.55 -15.51 -1.26
C GLY A 244 5.05 -15.04 -2.62
N ILE A 245 4.57 -13.90 -3.15
CA ILE A 245 5.13 -13.39 -4.41
C ILE A 245 6.53 -12.80 -4.21
N ALA A 246 6.85 -12.23 -3.03
CA ALA A 246 8.22 -11.79 -2.72
C ALA A 246 9.20 -12.97 -2.81
N PHE A 247 8.94 -14.04 -2.05
CA PHE A 247 9.74 -15.26 -2.07
C PHE A 247 9.76 -15.93 -3.45
N GLY A 248 8.59 -16.05 -4.09
CA GLY A 248 8.46 -16.65 -5.43
C GLY A 248 9.23 -15.86 -6.50
N SER A 249 9.26 -14.52 -6.42
CA SER A 249 10.04 -13.70 -7.34
C SER A 249 11.55 -13.95 -7.21
N ALA A 250 12.04 -14.13 -5.99
CA ALA A 250 13.44 -14.45 -5.73
C ALA A 250 13.79 -15.87 -6.17
N ALA A 251 12.98 -16.86 -5.77
CA ALA A 251 13.25 -18.26 -6.06
C ALA A 251 13.13 -18.61 -7.55
N ILE A 252 12.18 -18.01 -8.28
CA ILE A 252 11.88 -18.40 -9.67
C ILE A 252 12.59 -17.47 -10.66
N PHE A 253 12.60 -16.17 -10.40
CA PHE A 253 13.12 -15.17 -11.34
C PHE A 253 14.48 -14.61 -10.93
N GLY A 254 14.99 -14.94 -9.73
CA GLY A 254 16.25 -14.40 -9.21
C GLY A 254 16.17 -12.90 -8.87
N VAL A 255 14.96 -12.42 -8.58
CA VAL A 255 14.67 -11.01 -8.31
C VAL A 255 14.71 -10.74 -6.80
N SER A 256 14.99 -9.50 -6.36
CA SER A 256 14.99 -9.18 -4.93
C SER A 256 13.60 -9.34 -4.28
N PHE A 257 13.56 -9.76 -3.01
CA PHE A 257 12.31 -9.84 -2.24
C PHE A 257 11.55 -8.51 -2.22
N ALA A 258 12.29 -7.40 -2.14
CA ALA A 258 11.75 -6.04 -2.18
C ALA A 258 10.91 -5.77 -3.44
N LEU A 259 11.40 -6.16 -4.62
CA LEU A 259 10.66 -5.96 -5.87
C LEU A 259 9.39 -6.81 -5.91
N GLY A 260 9.49 -8.09 -5.52
CA GLY A 260 8.33 -8.97 -5.50
C GLY A 260 7.24 -8.46 -4.57
N ALA A 261 7.63 -8.00 -3.38
CA ALA A 261 6.71 -7.40 -2.40
C ALA A 261 6.05 -6.12 -2.93
N PHE A 262 6.83 -5.22 -3.56
CA PHE A 262 6.31 -4.01 -4.20
C PHE A 262 5.24 -4.34 -5.26
N PHE A 263 5.52 -5.30 -6.15
CA PHE A 263 4.55 -5.71 -7.16
C PHE A 263 3.32 -6.41 -6.55
N ALA A 264 3.47 -7.20 -5.49
CA ALA A 264 2.31 -7.72 -4.73
C ALA A 264 1.41 -6.57 -4.25
N GLY A 265 2.01 -5.49 -3.72
CA GLY A 265 1.28 -4.31 -3.28
C GLY A 265 0.55 -3.61 -4.43
N VAL A 266 1.25 -3.36 -5.55
CA VAL A 266 0.67 -2.70 -6.75
C VAL A 266 -0.47 -3.51 -7.34
N VAL A 267 -0.30 -4.83 -7.44
CA VAL A 267 -1.35 -5.73 -7.94
C VAL A 267 -2.58 -5.71 -7.02
N MET A 268 -2.37 -5.60 -5.71
CA MET A 268 -3.46 -5.59 -4.74
C MET A 268 -4.13 -4.21 -4.62
N SER A 269 -3.41 -3.11 -4.88
CA SER A 269 -3.94 -1.75 -4.80
C SER A 269 -5.06 -1.48 -5.83
N GLU A 270 -5.08 -2.20 -6.95
CA GLU A 270 -6.16 -2.14 -7.95
C GLU A 270 -7.46 -2.82 -7.50
N SER A 271 -7.45 -3.62 -6.42
CA SER A 271 -8.64 -4.31 -5.93
C SER A 271 -9.56 -3.40 -5.11
N GLN A 272 -10.87 -3.67 -5.10
CA GLN A 272 -11.83 -2.95 -4.24
C GLN A 272 -11.58 -3.18 -2.74
N LEU A 273 -10.80 -4.21 -2.39
CA LEU A 273 -10.46 -4.60 -1.02
C LEU A 273 -9.09 -4.03 -0.58
N SER A 274 -8.46 -3.17 -1.38
CA SER A 274 -7.13 -2.62 -1.13
C SER A 274 -7.06 -1.82 0.18
N HIS A 275 -8.08 -1.02 0.49
CA HIS A 275 -8.18 -0.26 1.74
C HIS A 275 -8.19 -1.17 2.97
N ARG A 276 -9.01 -2.23 2.96
CA ARG A 276 -9.06 -3.22 4.04
C ARG A 276 -7.74 -3.96 4.17
N ALA A 277 -7.15 -4.35 3.05
CA ALA A 277 -5.87 -5.05 3.04
C ALA A 277 -4.70 -4.17 3.53
N ALA A 278 -4.72 -2.88 3.23
CA ALA A 278 -3.78 -1.91 3.77
C ALA A 278 -3.97 -1.74 5.29
N ALA A 279 -5.21 -1.55 5.76
CA ALA A 279 -5.51 -1.40 7.19
C ALA A 279 -5.13 -2.64 8.01
N ASP A 280 -5.44 -3.83 7.51
CA ASP A 280 -5.19 -5.08 8.23
C ASP A 280 -3.70 -5.51 8.21
N SER A 281 -2.91 -5.06 7.23
CA SER A 281 -1.46 -5.34 7.19
C SER A 281 -0.60 -4.30 7.93
N LEU A 282 -1.16 -3.11 8.20
CA LEU A 282 -0.47 -1.98 8.83
C LEU A 282 0.18 -2.32 10.20
N PRO A 283 -0.49 -3.04 11.13
CA PRO A 283 0.13 -3.39 12.41
C PRO A 283 1.40 -4.23 12.26
N LEU A 284 1.39 -5.19 11.33
CA LEU A 284 2.53 -6.05 11.06
C LEU A 284 3.64 -5.29 10.33
N GLN A 285 3.27 -4.48 9.34
CA GLN A 285 4.22 -3.59 8.67
C GLN A 285 4.94 -2.71 9.70
N ASN A 286 4.23 -2.08 10.64
CA ASN A 286 4.83 -1.25 11.68
C ASN A 286 5.78 -2.05 12.59
N ALA A 287 5.37 -3.22 13.05
CA ALA A 287 6.20 -4.06 13.92
C ALA A 287 7.50 -4.50 13.22
N PHE A 288 7.41 -4.98 11.97
CA PHE A 288 8.60 -5.41 11.24
C PHE A 288 9.45 -4.24 10.73
N SER A 289 8.85 -3.07 10.48
CA SER A 289 9.60 -1.84 10.20
C SER A 289 10.52 -1.45 11.36
N VAL A 290 10.05 -1.60 12.60
CA VAL A 290 10.88 -1.36 13.79
C VAL A 290 12.09 -2.30 13.79
N LEU A 291 11.87 -3.60 13.56
CA LEU A 291 12.97 -4.58 13.51
C LEU A 291 13.95 -4.28 12.38
N PHE A 292 13.46 -3.83 11.22
CA PHE A 292 14.30 -3.36 10.11
C PHE A 292 15.20 -2.19 10.54
N PHE A 293 14.65 -1.12 11.12
CA PHE A 293 15.46 0.04 11.52
C PHE A 293 16.42 -0.28 12.64
N VAL A 294 16.04 -1.11 13.61
CA VAL A 294 16.98 -1.58 14.64
C VAL A 294 18.12 -2.35 13.99
N SER A 295 17.83 -3.26 13.07
CA SER A 295 18.87 -4.04 12.38
C SER A 295 19.80 -3.19 11.52
N VAL A 296 19.26 -2.18 10.82
CA VAL A 296 20.07 -1.19 10.09
C VAL A 296 20.97 -0.41 11.05
N GLY A 297 20.43 0.02 12.20
CA GLY A 297 21.21 0.72 13.23
C GLY A 297 22.34 -0.14 13.81
N MET A 298 22.15 -1.46 13.91
CA MET A 298 23.21 -2.38 14.36
C MET A 298 24.39 -2.45 13.38
N LEU A 299 24.18 -2.16 12.10
CA LEU A 299 25.25 -2.19 11.09
C LEU A 299 26.08 -0.89 11.07
N PHE A 300 25.62 0.18 11.72
CA PHE A 300 26.30 1.47 11.71
C PHE A 300 27.49 1.50 12.68
N ASP A 301 28.68 1.85 12.20
CA ASP A 301 29.83 2.17 13.06
C ASP A 301 29.86 3.67 13.43
N PRO A 302 29.48 4.08 14.66
CA PRO A 302 29.42 5.49 15.05
C PRO A 302 30.78 6.18 15.08
N SER A 303 31.87 5.43 15.10
CA SER A 303 33.21 6.01 15.10
C SER A 303 33.52 6.78 13.82
N ILE A 304 32.77 6.57 12.71
CA ILE A 304 32.91 7.34 11.47
C ILE A 304 32.75 8.85 11.70
N LEU A 305 31.92 9.24 12.67
CA LEU A 305 31.70 10.64 13.07
C LEU A 305 33.00 11.31 13.56
N VAL A 306 33.89 10.52 14.15
CA VAL A 306 35.18 10.98 14.69
C VAL A 306 36.33 10.70 13.71
N ARG A 307 36.31 9.57 13.02
CA ARG A 307 37.36 9.17 12.06
C ARG A 307 37.33 10.00 10.79
N GLN A 308 36.14 10.29 10.26
CA GLN A 308 35.96 11.01 8.98
C GLN A 308 34.90 12.12 9.07
N PRO A 309 35.07 13.10 9.97
CA PRO A 309 34.07 14.16 10.19
C PRO A 309 33.80 14.99 8.93
N LEU A 310 34.84 15.23 8.11
CA LEU A 310 34.71 15.98 6.86
C LEU A 310 33.85 15.25 5.82
N ALA A 311 33.96 13.91 5.74
CA ALA A 311 33.17 13.12 4.82
C ALA A 311 31.70 13.08 5.24
N VAL A 312 31.43 12.94 6.56
CA VAL A 312 30.08 13.03 7.13
C VAL A 312 29.46 14.40 6.88
N ILE A 313 30.19 15.49 7.15
CA ILE A 313 29.72 16.86 6.88
C ILE A 313 29.47 17.06 5.39
N GLY A 314 30.34 16.54 4.52
CA GLY A 314 30.16 16.60 3.07
C GLY A 314 28.90 15.89 2.59
N ALA A 315 28.67 14.67 3.06
CA ALA A 315 27.46 13.90 2.76
C ALA A 315 26.20 14.60 3.32
N LEU A 316 26.25 15.08 4.56
CA LEU A 316 25.14 15.81 5.18
C LEU A 316 24.83 17.13 4.47
N ALA A 317 25.85 17.89 4.08
CA ALA A 317 25.69 19.12 3.31
C ALA A 317 25.11 18.84 1.91
N LEU A 318 25.53 17.75 1.26
CA LEU A 318 24.94 17.32 0.00
C LEU A 318 23.45 16.99 0.16
N VAL A 319 23.07 16.32 1.26
CA VAL A 319 21.67 15.97 1.54
C VAL A 319 20.84 17.21 1.85
N ILE A 320 21.26 18.04 2.81
CA ILE A 320 20.45 19.17 3.27
C ILE A 320 20.49 20.33 2.27
N LEU A 321 21.69 20.79 1.91
CA LEU A 321 21.86 21.95 1.03
C LEU A 321 21.80 21.53 -0.44
N GLY A 322 22.53 20.49 -0.83
CA GLY A 322 22.57 20.03 -2.22
C GLY A 322 21.19 19.65 -2.75
N LYS A 323 20.50 18.69 -2.11
CA LYS A 323 19.14 18.29 -2.53
C LYS A 323 18.15 19.43 -2.40
N GLY A 324 18.23 20.24 -1.34
CA GLY A 324 17.36 21.39 -1.13
C GLY A 324 17.47 22.39 -2.29
N ILE A 325 18.70 22.77 -2.66
CA ILE A 325 18.99 23.69 -3.77
C ILE A 325 18.55 23.07 -5.11
N ILE A 326 18.87 21.81 -5.37
CA ILE A 326 18.47 21.11 -6.60
C ILE A 326 16.95 21.09 -6.73
N THR A 327 16.26 20.68 -5.67
CA THR A 327 14.79 20.60 -5.64
C THR A 327 14.18 21.98 -5.89
N PHE A 328 14.66 23.02 -5.21
CA PHE A 328 14.22 24.38 -5.42
C PHE A 328 14.43 24.83 -6.87
N LEU A 329 15.64 24.63 -7.40
CA LEU A 329 16.00 25.05 -8.75
C LEU A 329 15.14 24.36 -9.81
N ILE A 330 14.87 23.06 -9.67
CA ILE A 330 14.02 22.32 -10.61
C ILE A 330 12.59 22.87 -10.58
N VAL A 331 12.02 23.12 -9.40
CA VAL A 331 10.65 23.64 -9.29
C VAL A 331 10.53 25.03 -9.93
N ILE A 332 11.54 25.89 -9.73
CA ILE A 332 11.61 27.20 -10.39
C ILE A 332 11.78 27.03 -11.91
N LEU A 333 12.69 26.17 -12.37
CA LEU A 333 12.91 25.93 -13.80
C LEU A 333 11.64 25.43 -14.52
N LEU A 334 10.83 24.61 -13.84
CA LEU A 334 9.53 24.14 -14.32
C LEU A 334 8.42 25.21 -14.23
N ARG A 335 8.76 26.43 -13.78
CA ARG A 335 7.88 27.60 -13.63
C ARG A 335 6.74 27.39 -12.63
N TYR A 336 7.00 26.70 -11.53
CA TYR A 336 6.08 26.60 -10.40
C TYR A 336 6.38 27.66 -9.33
N PRO A 337 5.44 27.95 -8.42
CA PRO A 337 5.61 29.02 -7.42
C PRO A 337 6.81 28.81 -6.49
N ILE A 338 7.42 29.92 -6.08
CA ILE A 338 8.56 29.93 -5.14
C ILE A 338 8.18 29.29 -3.80
N SER A 339 6.95 29.52 -3.33
CA SER A 339 6.40 28.91 -2.12
C SER A 339 6.39 27.38 -2.17
N MET A 340 6.00 26.81 -3.31
CA MET A 340 6.01 25.38 -3.56
C MET A 340 7.44 24.85 -3.60
N GLY A 341 8.35 25.54 -4.29
CA GLY A 341 9.77 25.18 -4.35
C GLY A 341 10.42 25.11 -2.98
N LEU A 342 10.19 26.10 -2.11
CA LEU A 342 10.74 26.10 -0.75
C LEU A 342 10.10 25.05 0.16
N THR A 343 8.82 24.74 -0.05
CA THR A 343 8.14 23.68 0.70
C THR A 343 8.68 22.30 0.33
N LEU A 344 8.87 22.04 -0.97
CA LEU A 344 9.48 20.80 -1.48
C LEU A 344 10.96 20.69 -1.07
N ALA A 345 11.72 21.78 -1.17
CA ALA A 345 13.12 21.81 -0.79
C ALA A 345 13.32 21.50 0.70
N GLY A 346 12.49 22.05 1.58
CA GLY A 346 12.56 21.76 3.01
C GLY A 346 12.08 20.35 3.35
N GLY A 347 10.94 19.92 2.78
CA GLY A 347 10.33 18.64 3.14
C GLY A 347 11.06 17.40 2.61
N LEU A 348 11.86 17.55 1.55
CA LEU A 348 12.58 16.44 0.91
C LEU A 348 14.10 16.46 1.16
N ALA A 349 14.58 17.30 2.09
CA ALA A 349 16.00 17.46 2.43
C ALA A 349 16.50 16.44 3.48
N GLN A 350 15.93 15.23 3.46
CA GLN A 350 16.39 14.08 4.26
C GLN A 350 16.56 12.84 3.38
N ILE A 351 17.19 11.81 3.94
CA ILE A 351 17.34 10.49 3.32
C ILE A 351 16.13 9.60 3.65
N GLY A 352 15.78 8.69 2.74
CA GLY A 352 14.73 7.68 2.87
C GLY A 352 15.20 6.32 3.35
N GLU A 353 14.27 5.48 3.80
CA GLU A 353 14.53 4.12 4.27
C GLU A 353 15.15 3.19 3.21
N PHE A 354 14.80 3.41 1.94
CA PHE A 354 15.32 2.64 0.82
C PHE A 354 16.82 2.82 0.59
N SER A 355 17.37 3.96 1.01
CA SER A 355 18.78 4.26 0.90
C SER A 355 19.63 3.29 1.72
N PHE A 356 19.10 2.79 2.84
CA PHE A 356 19.77 1.76 3.66
C PHE A 356 19.85 0.42 2.94
N ILE A 357 18.76 0.04 2.26
CA ILE A 357 18.67 -1.20 1.49
C ILE A 357 19.64 -1.13 0.31
N LEU A 358 19.67 0.00 -0.41
CA LEU A 358 20.58 0.19 -1.53
C LEU A 358 22.05 0.18 -1.09
N ALA A 359 22.37 0.83 0.04
CA ALA A 359 23.72 0.83 0.58
C ALA A 359 24.18 -0.59 0.94
N GLY A 360 23.33 -1.36 1.63
CA GLY A 360 23.61 -2.76 1.96
C GLY A 360 23.81 -3.64 0.72
N LEU A 361 22.97 -3.47 -0.30
CA LEU A 361 23.12 -4.15 -1.59
C LEU A 361 24.41 -3.73 -2.32
N GLY A 362 24.75 -2.45 -2.27
CA GLY A 362 26.01 -1.94 -2.84
C GLY A 362 27.23 -2.57 -2.19
N VAL A 363 27.22 -2.75 -0.87
CA VAL A 363 28.28 -3.44 -0.12
C VAL A 363 28.32 -4.93 -0.49
N SER A 364 27.17 -5.61 -0.54
CA SER A 364 27.14 -7.05 -0.87
C SER A 364 27.59 -7.36 -2.30
N LEU A 365 27.39 -6.41 -3.23
CA LEU A 365 27.90 -6.47 -4.60
C LEU A 365 29.35 -5.98 -4.75
N GLY A 366 30.01 -5.57 -3.67
CA GLY A 366 31.36 -5.01 -3.70
C GLY A 366 31.48 -3.67 -4.45
N LEU A 367 30.35 -3.01 -4.73
CA LEU A 367 30.31 -1.71 -5.42
C LEU A 367 30.57 -0.55 -4.46
N LEU A 368 30.12 -0.67 -3.21
CA LEU A 368 30.21 0.35 -2.19
C LEU A 368 31.11 -0.17 -1.05
N PRO A 369 32.11 0.60 -0.61
CA PRO A 369 32.89 0.24 0.59
C PRO A 369 32.02 0.35 1.86
N HIS A 370 32.39 -0.36 2.93
CA HIS A 370 31.67 -0.29 4.22
C HIS A 370 31.63 1.15 4.77
N GLU A 371 32.70 1.91 4.58
CA GLU A 371 32.74 3.33 4.93
C GLU A 371 31.64 4.13 4.20
N GLY A 372 31.29 3.75 2.97
CA GLY A 372 30.19 4.35 2.21
C GLY A 372 28.82 4.06 2.82
N GLN A 373 28.60 2.83 3.28
CA GLN A 373 27.40 2.47 4.02
C GLN A 373 27.29 3.30 5.31
N ASP A 374 28.37 3.40 6.08
CA ASP A 374 28.40 4.20 7.31
C ASP A 374 28.14 5.69 7.04
N LEU A 375 28.70 6.26 5.97
CA LEU A 375 28.42 7.65 5.60
C LEU A 375 26.96 7.89 5.23
N ILE A 376 26.32 6.95 4.51
CA ILE A 376 24.91 7.03 4.16
C ILE A 376 24.06 6.97 5.44
N LEU A 377 24.34 6.03 6.34
CA LEU A 377 23.62 5.88 7.60
C LEU A 377 23.79 7.11 8.51
N ALA A 378 25.02 7.61 8.66
CA ALA A 378 25.31 8.84 9.41
C ALA A 378 24.55 10.04 8.83
N ALA A 379 24.64 10.26 7.51
CA ALA A 379 23.95 11.34 6.84
C ALA A 379 22.42 11.21 6.96
N ALA A 380 21.89 9.99 6.96
CA ALA A 380 20.46 9.74 7.12
C ALA A 380 19.98 10.09 8.52
N ILE A 381 20.63 9.55 9.56
CA ILE A 381 20.28 9.82 10.96
C ILE A 381 20.35 11.33 11.24
N LEU A 382 21.45 11.98 10.82
CA LEU A 382 21.64 13.41 11.03
C LEU A 382 20.64 14.25 10.23
N SER A 383 20.38 13.93 8.96
CA SER A 383 19.43 14.69 8.13
C SER A 383 17.99 14.55 8.62
N ILE A 384 17.56 13.35 9.04
CA ILE A 384 16.23 13.12 9.62
C ILE A 384 16.08 13.90 10.94
N THR A 385 17.11 13.87 11.79
CA THR A 385 17.12 14.61 13.07
C THR A 385 17.09 16.13 12.86
N LEU A 386 17.81 16.63 11.85
CA LEU A 386 17.87 18.06 11.54
C LEU A 386 16.70 18.56 10.70
N ASN A 387 15.89 17.68 10.10
CA ASN A 387 14.83 18.07 9.19
C ASN A 387 13.83 19.09 9.76
N PRO A 388 13.33 18.97 11.01
CA PRO A 388 12.44 19.98 11.58
C PRO A 388 13.05 21.40 11.55
N ILE A 389 14.38 21.50 11.77
CA ILE A 389 15.13 22.76 11.70
C ILE A 389 15.22 23.26 10.26
N VAL A 390 15.48 22.36 9.31
CA VAL A 390 15.52 22.69 7.88
C VAL A 390 14.17 23.26 7.43
N ILE A 391 13.06 22.61 7.79
CA ILE A 391 11.74 23.09 7.38
C ILE A 391 11.44 24.44 8.05
N PHE A 392 11.75 24.60 9.35
CA PHE A 392 11.62 25.90 10.02
C PHE A 392 12.44 27.01 9.32
N ALA A 393 13.69 26.71 8.92
CA ALA A 393 14.53 27.62 8.17
C ALA A 393 13.93 27.98 6.81
N THR A 394 13.37 26.99 6.08
CA THR A 394 12.69 27.26 4.80
C THR A 394 11.45 28.15 4.97
N ASP A 395 10.70 28.03 6.07
CA ASP A 395 9.56 28.92 6.33
C ASP A 395 9.99 30.34 6.67
N GLY A 396 11.07 30.48 7.45
CA GLY A 396 11.72 31.78 7.67
C GLY A 396 12.14 32.42 6.35
N LEU A 397 12.73 31.63 5.45
CA LEU A 397 13.13 32.07 4.13
C LEU A 397 11.92 32.45 3.24
N LYS A 398 10.81 31.70 3.31
CA LYS A 398 9.55 32.06 2.62
C LYS A 398 9.07 33.45 3.05
N LYS A 399 9.02 33.72 4.35
CA LYS A 399 8.59 35.03 4.90
C LYS A 399 9.52 36.16 4.46
N TYR A 400 10.84 35.92 4.52
CA TYR A 400 11.83 36.90 4.10
C TYR A 400 11.72 37.24 2.61
N ILE A 401 11.64 36.24 1.73
CA ILE A 401 11.53 36.44 0.28
C ILE A 401 10.21 37.15 -0.06
N HIS A 402 9.10 36.77 0.58
CA HIS A 402 7.81 37.42 0.38
C HIS A 402 7.85 38.91 0.78
N SER A 403 8.46 39.24 1.92
CA SER A 403 8.60 40.63 2.37
C SER A 403 9.52 41.45 1.45
N LYS A 404 10.61 40.86 0.95
CA LYS A 404 11.58 41.58 0.13
C LYS A 404 11.05 41.79 -1.29
N TRP A 405 10.52 40.73 -1.93
CA TRP A 405 10.15 40.70 -3.35
C TRP A 405 8.68 40.24 -3.55
N PRO A 406 7.69 41.03 -3.10
CA PRO A 406 6.27 40.62 -3.13
C PRO A 406 5.72 40.42 -4.55
N SER A 407 6.10 41.28 -5.50
CA SER A 407 5.61 41.20 -6.89
C SER A 407 6.08 39.93 -7.61
N LEU A 408 7.33 39.52 -7.42
CA LEU A 408 7.87 38.28 -7.99
C LEU A 408 7.25 37.06 -7.32
N TRP A 409 7.06 37.10 -6.00
CA TRP A 409 6.42 36.02 -5.25
C TRP A 409 5.00 35.71 -5.73
N GLU A 410 4.20 36.75 -6.00
CA GLU A 410 2.81 36.58 -6.44
C GLU A 410 2.66 36.26 -7.93
N SER A 411 3.56 36.78 -8.77
CA SER A 411 3.47 36.61 -10.23
C SER A 411 4.08 35.30 -10.70
N TYR A 412 5.15 34.81 -10.07
CA TYR A 412 5.91 33.66 -10.56
C TYR A 412 5.13 32.36 -10.40
N GLY A 413 4.94 31.64 -11.51
CA GLY A 413 4.31 30.32 -11.53
C GLY A 413 2.82 30.27 -11.21
N ARG A 414 2.14 31.42 -11.06
CA ARG A 414 0.70 31.51 -10.75
C ARG A 414 -0.18 30.75 -11.76
N SER A 415 0.17 30.80 -13.05
CA SER A 415 -0.56 30.09 -14.11
C SER A 415 -0.48 28.56 -13.93
N ARG A 416 0.74 28.04 -13.70
CA ARG A 416 0.97 26.60 -13.43
C ARG A 416 0.28 26.15 -12.15
N GLN A 417 0.32 26.95 -11.09
CA GLN A 417 -0.35 26.66 -9.83
C GLN A 417 -1.87 26.56 -10.00
N LYS A 418 -2.49 27.49 -10.74
CA LYS A 418 -3.93 27.45 -11.03
C LYS A 418 -4.31 26.23 -11.87
N ALA A 419 -3.51 25.90 -12.88
CA ALA A 419 -3.74 24.70 -13.70
C ALA A 419 -3.69 23.42 -12.87
N LEU A 420 -2.65 23.29 -12.04
CA LEU A 420 -2.49 22.16 -11.12
C LEU A 420 -3.62 22.07 -10.10
N GLY A 421 -4.05 23.21 -9.54
CA GLY A 421 -5.18 23.27 -8.60
C GLY A 421 -6.46 22.73 -9.22
N LYS A 422 -6.78 23.13 -10.46
CA LYS A 422 -7.95 22.63 -11.19
C LYS A 422 -7.88 21.12 -11.47
N GLU A 423 -6.70 20.61 -11.80
CA GLU A 423 -6.51 19.17 -12.07
C GLU A 423 -6.67 18.34 -10.79
N LEU A 424 -6.12 18.81 -9.67
CA LEU A 424 -6.29 18.19 -8.35
C LEU A 424 -7.74 18.23 -7.87
N GLU A 425 -8.44 19.36 -8.03
CA GLU A 425 -9.86 19.48 -7.69
C GLU A 425 -10.72 18.52 -8.53
N LYS A 426 -10.43 18.38 -9.83
CA LYS A 426 -11.13 17.43 -10.70
C LYS A 426 -10.97 15.98 -10.22
N ILE A 427 -9.75 15.58 -9.85
CA ILE A 427 -9.48 14.22 -9.38
C ILE A 427 -10.13 13.98 -8.02
N ARG A 428 -10.07 14.96 -7.13
CA ARG A 428 -10.76 14.90 -5.83
C ARG A 428 -12.26 14.75 -6.01
N ALA A 429 -12.88 15.54 -6.89
CA ALA A 429 -14.30 15.44 -7.19
C ALA A 429 -14.68 14.06 -7.77
N LEU A 430 -13.83 13.45 -8.60
CA LEU A 430 -14.05 12.08 -9.09
C LEU A 430 -13.94 11.02 -7.98
N GLY A 431 -13.02 11.19 -7.04
CA GLY A 431 -12.90 10.32 -5.87
C GLY A 431 -14.11 10.43 -4.94
N GLU A 432 -14.46 11.66 -4.56
CA GLU A 432 -15.63 11.95 -3.73
C GLU A 432 -16.94 11.46 -4.38
N GLU A 433 -17.08 11.57 -5.70
CA GLU A 433 -18.24 11.02 -6.41
C GLU A 433 -18.28 9.49 -6.36
N ARG A 434 -17.14 8.80 -6.50
CA ARG A 434 -17.09 7.33 -6.36
C ARG A 434 -17.48 6.86 -4.97
N GLU A 435 -16.94 7.51 -3.94
CA GLU A 435 -17.29 7.23 -2.54
C GLU A 435 -18.77 7.51 -2.29
N ARG A 436 -19.28 8.64 -2.79
CA ARG A 436 -20.69 8.99 -2.67
C ARG A 436 -21.59 7.99 -3.38
N GLN A 437 -21.26 7.56 -4.59
CA GLN A 437 -21.99 6.52 -5.30
C GLN A 437 -22.00 5.21 -4.53
N HIS A 438 -20.87 4.84 -3.91
CA HIS A 438 -20.77 3.65 -3.08
C HIS A 438 -21.65 3.75 -1.83
N GLN A 439 -21.57 4.88 -1.11
CA GLN A 439 -22.41 5.16 0.07
C GLN A 439 -23.89 5.22 -0.27
N LEU A 440 -24.26 5.84 -1.40
CA LEU A 440 -25.64 5.88 -1.87
C LEU A 440 -26.14 4.48 -2.20
N LYS A 441 -25.32 3.64 -2.83
CA LYS A 441 -25.68 2.25 -3.11
C LYS A 441 -25.90 1.47 -1.81
N MET A 442 -25.07 1.71 -0.80
CA MET A 442 -25.25 1.12 0.53
C MET A 442 -26.53 1.61 1.21
N GLN A 443 -26.76 2.91 1.24
CA GLN A 443 -27.97 3.50 1.80
C GLN A 443 -29.22 2.99 1.10
N GLN A 444 -29.23 2.95 -0.24
CA GLN A 444 -30.33 2.39 -1.01
C GLN A 444 -30.58 0.94 -0.65
N LEU A 445 -29.53 0.14 -0.46
CA LEU A 445 -29.68 -1.26 -0.04
C LEU A 445 -30.32 -1.36 1.35
N ILE A 446 -29.89 -0.54 2.31
CA ILE A 446 -30.43 -0.52 3.68
C ILE A 446 -31.86 0.03 3.74
N GLU A 447 -32.16 1.10 2.99
CA GLU A 447 -33.50 1.67 2.89
C GLU A 447 -34.47 0.68 2.24
N THR A 448 -34.03 -0.01 1.19
CA THR A 448 -34.83 -1.00 0.49
C THR A 448 -35.01 -2.24 1.37
N PHE A 449 -33.97 -2.66 2.10
CA PHE A 449 -33.99 -3.86 2.94
C PHE A 449 -33.57 -3.53 4.39
N PRO A 450 -34.51 -3.04 5.23
CA PRO A 450 -34.22 -2.61 6.60
C PRO A 450 -33.58 -3.69 7.49
N LEU A 451 -33.78 -4.97 7.16
CA LEU A 451 -33.13 -6.08 7.85
C LEU A 451 -31.59 -5.91 7.92
N PHE A 452 -30.97 -5.32 6.89
CA PHE A 452 -29.52 -5.11 6.87
C PHE A 452 -29.03 -3.95 7.75
N SER A 453 -29.92 -3.15 8.35
CA SER A 453 -29.49 -2.13 9.32
C SER A 453 -29.00 -2.71 10.65
N GLU A 454 -29.26 -4.00 10.90
CA GLU A 454 -28.87 -4.68 12.14
C GLU A 454 -27.41 -5.15 12.15
N VAL A 455 -26.71 -5.09 11.01
CA VAL A 455 -25.29 -5.46 10.89
C VAL A 455 -24.40 -4.21 10.86
N ASP A 456 -23.15 -4.37 11.31
CA ASP A 456 -22.13 -3.33 11.34
C ASP A 456 -21.64 -2.96 9.92
N GLU A 457 -20.98 -1.80 9.80
CA GLU A 457 -20.56 -1.24 8.51
C GLU A 457 -19.67 -2.20 7.70
N ASP A 458 -18.74 -2.91 8.37
CA ASP A 458 -17.87 -3.91 7.73
C ASP A 458 -18.67 -5.07 7.10
N ALA A 459 -19.72 -5.53 7.78
CA ALA A 459 -20.59 -6.59 7.28
C ALA A 459 -21.56 -6.09 6.19
N GLN A 460 -21.97 -4.83 6.24
CA GLN A 460 -22.74 -4.19 5.18
C GLN A 460 -21.91 -4.11 3.88
N GLU A 461 -20.64 -3.70 3.97
CA GLU A 461 -19.70 -3.72 2.84
C GLU A 461 -19.48 -5.13 2.30
N GLU A 462 -19.34 -6.13 3.17
CA GLU A 462 -19.27 -7.52 2.77
C GLU A 462 -20.52 -7.96 1.99
N LEU A 463 -21.72 -7.62 2.47
CA LEU A 463 -22.99 -7.90 1.82
C LEU A 463 -23.04 -7.35 0.38
N LEU A 464 -22.58 -6.12 0.16
CA LEU A 464 -22.52 -5.54 -1.19
C LEU A 464 -21.63 -6.33 -2.15
N LEU A 465 -20.57 -6.97 -1.65
CA LEU A 465 -19.66 -7.80 -2.45
C LEU A 465 -20.26 -9.18 -2.75
N LEU A 466 -21.22 -9.64 -1.94
CA LEU A 466 -21.90 -10.92 -2.13
C LEU A 466 -23.04 -10.82 -3.15
N PHE A 467 -23.66 -9.65 -3.29
CA PHE A 467 -24.78 -9.46 -4.19
C PHE A 467 -24.39 -9.50 -5.66
N LYS A 468 -25.22 -10.18 -6.46
CA LYS A 468 -25.15 -10.17 -7.92
C LYS A 468 -26.39 -9.52 -8.49
N ALA A 469 -26.20 -8.44 -9.24
CA ALA A 469 -27.28 -7.80 -9.97
C ALA A 469 -27.85 -8.72 -11.05
N LYS A 470 -29.17 -8.87 -11.08
CA LYS A 470 -29.90 -9.60 -12.12
C LYS A 470 -31.14 -8.80 -12.53
N SER A 471 -31.47 -8.78 -13.82
CA SER A 471 -32.71 -8.17 -14.33
C SER A 471 -33.64 -9.21 -14.94
N ALA A 472 -34.95 -8.96 -14.92
CA ALA A 472 -35.95 -9.76 -15.63
C ALA A 472 -37.03 -8.86 -16.28
N PRO A 473 -37.29 -8.96 -17.59
CA PRO A 473 -38.45 -8.33 -18.24
C PRO A 473 -39.80 -8.87 -17.77
N PRO A 474 -40.90 -8.12 -18.00
CA PRO A 474 -42.26 -8.56 -17.74
C PRO A 474 -42.57 -9.91 -18.41
N GLY A 475 -43.25 -10.79 -17.69
CA GLY A 475 -43.61 -12.15 -18.12
C GLY A 475 -42.48 -13.17 -17.96
N GLU A 476 -41.25 -12.77 -17.66
CA GLU A 476 -40.17 -13.71 -17.40
C GLU A 476 -40.40 -14.45 -16.09
N ARG A 477 -40.24 -15.78 -16.14
CA ARG A 477 -40.33 -16.64 -14.96
C ARG A 477 -38.97 -16.75 -14.28
N VAL A 478 -38.80 -15.99 -13.19
CA VAL A 478 -37.56 -15.90 -12.41
C VAL A 478 -37.28 -17.19 -11.61
N ILE A 479 -38.33 -17.81 -11.07
CA ILE A 479 -38.26 -19.09 -10.35
C ILE A 479 -39.34 -20.02 -10.89
N ARG A 480 -39.00 -21.30 -11.11
CA ARG A 480 -40.00 -22.33 -11.39
C ARG A 480 -40.28 -23.18 -10.15
N ARG A 481 -41.56 -23.49 -9.93
CA ARG A 481 -41.96 -24.42 -8.88
C ARG A 481 -41.32 -25.79 -9.13
N GLY A 482 -40.78 -26.40 -8.08
CA GLY A 482 -40.13 -27.71 -8.13
C GLY A 482 -38.63 -27.68 -8.43
N ASP A 483 -38.07 -26.54 -8.87
CA ASP A 483 -36.62 -26.42 -9.07
C ASP A 483 -35.86 -26.49 -7.75
N ARG A 484 -34.55 -26.78 -7.81
CA ARG A 484 -33.67 -26.58 -6.66
C ARG A 484 -33.49 -25.09 -6.41
N GLY A 485 -33.56 -24.69 -5.14
CA GLY A 485 -33.39 -23.30 -4.75
C GLY A 485 -31.99 -23.02 -4.25
N ASP A 486 -31.15 -22.45 -5.11
CA ASP A 486 -29.74 -22.17 -4.80
C ASP A 486 -29.45 -20.66 -4.66
N SER A 487 -30.48 -19.81 -4.67
CA SER A 487 -30.33 -18.36 -4.46
C SER A 487 -31.61 -17.73 -3.90
N MET A 488 -31.49 -16.65 -3.15
CA MET A 488 -32.61 -15.76 -2.81
C MET A 488 -32.47 -14.45 -3.57
N TYR A 489 -33.60 -13.79 -3.78
CA TYR A 489 -33.71 -12.60 -4.61
C TYR A 489 -34.30 -11.47 -3.78
N PHE A 490 -33.63 -10.33 -3.81
CA PHE A 490 -34.03 -9.08 -3.17
C PHE A 490 -34.51 -8.13 -4.26
N ILE A 491 -35.75 -7.64 -4.17
CA ILE A 491 -36.36 -6.81 -5.23
C ILE A 491 -35.95 -5.36 -5.04
N SER A 492 -35.09 -4.85 -5.93
CA SER A 492 -34.65 -3.45 -5.91
C SER A 492 -35.62 -2.54 -6.65
N SER A 493 -36.23 -3.02 -7.74
CA SER A 493 -37.24 -2.30 -8.52
C SER A 493 -38.15 -3.24 -9.30
N GLY A 494 -39.33 -2.74 -9.70
CA GLY A 494 -40.39 -3.52 -10.36
C GLY A 494 -41.25 -4.33 -9.39
N ALA A 495 -42.05 -5.26 -9.92
CA ALA A 495 -42.87 -6.13 -9.11
C ALA A 495 -42.91 -7.55 -9.67
N VAL A 496 -42.93 -8.54 -8.79
CA VAL A 496 -43.08 -9.95 -9.15
C VAL A 496 -44.37 -10.51 -8.58
N GLU A 497 -44.93 -11.51 -9.26
CA GLU A 497 -46.08 -12.27 -8.81
C GLU A 497 -45.61 -13.68 -8.43
N VAL A 498 -45.77 -14.01 -7.15
CA VAL A 498 -45.52 -15.36 -6.61
C VAL A 498 -46.81 -16.15 -6.75
N ARG A 499 -46.83 -17.11 -7.68
CA ARG A 499 -47.99 -17.98 -7.93
C ARG A 499 -47.91 -19.24 -7.09
N LEU A 500 -48.74 -19.28 -6.06
CA LEU A 500 -48.97 -20.44 -5.22
C LEU A 500 -50.18 -21.22 -5.76
N ALA A 501 -50.38 -22.45 -5.26
CA ALA A 501 -51.60 -23.20 -5.56
C ALA A 501 -52.86 -22.46 -5.05
N SER A 502 -52.71 -21.67 -3.99
CA SER A 502 -53.77 -20.96 -3.28
C SER A 502 -53.96 -19.50 -3.71
N GLY A 503 -53.59 -19.16 -4.95
CA GLY A 503 -53.62 -17.80 -5.49
C GLY A 503 -52.24 -17.13 -5.63
N ALA A 504 -52.26 -15.88 -6.07
CA ALA A 504 -51.07 -15.12 -6.41
C ALA A 504 -50.81 -13.98 -5.42
N ILE A 505 -49.55 -13.79 -5.02
CA ILE A 505 -49.11 -12.71 -4.14
C ILE A 505 -48.17 -11.81 -4.91
N ARG A 506 -48.49 -10.52 -4.97
CA ARG A 506 -47.61 -9.52 -5.56
C ARG A 506 -46.57 -9.07 -4.53
N LEU A 507 -45.31 -9.08 -4.92
CA LEU A 507 -44.19 -8.56 -4.14
C LEU A 507 -43.61 -7.35 -4.86
N GLU A 508 -43.31 -6.31 -4.08
CA GLU A 508 -42.86 -5.00 -4.53
C GLU A 508 -41.42 -4.72 -4.02
N PRO A 509 -40.79 -3.60 -4.39
CA PRO A 509 -39.44 -3.29 -3.94
C PRO A 509 -39.32 -3.31 -2.42
N GLY A 510 -38.19 -3.82 -1.93
CA GLY A 510 -37.94 -4.06 -0.50
C GLY A 510 -38.41 -5.42 0.02
N ALA A 511 -39.22 -6.14 -0.75
CA ALA A 511 -39.47 -7.55 -0.49
C ALA A 511 -38.36 -8.44 -1.05
N PHE A 512 -38.20 -9.62 -0.44
CA PHE A 512 -37.34 -10.69 -0.94
C PHE A 512 -38.12 -12.01 -1.05
N PHE A 513 -37.62 -12.90 -1.90
CA PHE A 513 -38.20 -14.22 -2.14
C PHE A 513 -37.16 -15.30 -2.44
N GLY A 514 -37.56 -16.55 -2.25
CA GLY A 514 -36.73 -17.72 -2.48
C GLY A 514 -35.92 -18.18 -1.26
N GLU A 515 -36.02 -17.46 -0.16
CA GLU A 515 -35.46 -17.75 1.17
C GLU A 515 -35.86 -19.14 1.67
N MET A 516 -37.10 -19.56 1.42
CA MET A 516 -37.64 -20.81 1.96
C MET A 516 -36.82 -22.02 1.51
N ALA A 517 -36.47 -22.07 0.22
CA ALA A 517 -35.68 -23.17 -0.32
C ALA A 517 -34.23 -23.14 0.22
N LEU A 518 -33.68 -21.96 0.51
CA LEU A 518 -32.35 -21.84 1.11
C LEU A 518 -32.34 -22.35 2.54
N LEU A 519 -33.31 -21.94 3.37
CA LEU A 519 -33.39 -22.27 4.79
C LEU A 519 -33.79 -23.74 5.03
N THR A 520 -34.77 -24.25 4.29
CA THR A 520 -35.31 -25.61 4.51
C THR A 520 -34.55 -26.70 3.77
N GLY A 521 -33.67 -26.33 2.82
CA GLY A 521 -33.04 -27.29 1.91
C GLY A 521 -33.98 -27.87 0.83
N GLY A 522 -35.27 -27.51 0.84
CA GLY A 522 -36.30 -28.04 -0.04
C GLY A 522 -36.26 -27.50 -1.49
N ARG A 523 -37.21 -27.97 -2.31
CA ARG A 523 -37.45 -27.45 -3.67
C ARG A 523 -38.28 -26.16 -3.62
N ARG A 524 -38.22 -25.36 -4.68
CA ARG A 524 -39.02 -24.13 -4.84
C ARG A 524 -40.52 -24.46 -4.74
N THR A 525 -41.23 -23.72 -3.89
CA THR A 525 -42.64 -23.98 -3.55
C THR A 525 -43.64 -23.29 -4.50
N ALA A 526 -43.19 -22.27 -5.22
CA ALA A 526 -44.01 -21.43 -6.09
C ALA A 526 -43.26 -21.05 -7.37
N ASP A 527 -44.01 -20.72 -8.43
CA ASP A 527 -43.47 -19.99 -9.58
C ASP A 527 -43.42 -18.51 -9.24
N VAL A 528 -42.35 -17.82 -9.64
CA VAL A 528 -42.23 -16.36 -9.49
C VAL A 528 -42.05 -15.76 -10.87
N ILE A 529 -42.97 -14.88 -11.26
CA ILE A 529 -43.01 -14.27 -12.59
C ILE A 529 -42.89 -12.76 -12.43
N ALA A 530 -42.00 -12.14 -13.20
CA ALA A 530 -41.89 -10.70 -13.26
C ALA A 530 -43.15 -10.11 -13.90
N VAL A 531 -43.78 -9.14 -13.23
CA VAL A 531 -44.97 -8.43 -13.75
C VAL A 531 -44.55 -7.14 -14.46
N ASP A 532 -43.40 -6.60 -14.05
CA ASP A 532 -42.76 -5.41 -14.62
C ASP A 532 -41.29 -5.71 -14.95
N PHE A 533 -40.55 -4.75 -15.49
CA PHE A 533 -39.10 -4.80 -15.55
C PHE A 533 -38.52 -4.77 -14.13
N CYS A 534 -38.05 -5.93 -13.68
CA CYS A 534 -37.50 -6.10 -12.35
C CYS A 534 -35.98 -6.01 -12.34
N GLN A 535 -35.44 -5.41 -11.29
CA GLN A 535 -34.04 -5.56 -10.88
C GLN A 535 -33.97 -6.25 -9.52
N PHE A 536 -33.05 -7.21 -9.42
CA PHE A 536 -32.81 -8.01 -8.24
C PHE A 536 -31.36 -7.92 -7.81
N GLU A 537 -31.15 -7.85 -6.50
CA GLU A 537 -29.89 -8.24 -5.89
C GLU A 537 -30.00 -9.72 -5.48
N VAL A 538 -29.15 -10.57 -6.05
CA VAL A 538 -29.21 -12.02 -5.86
C VAL A 538 -28.13 -12.46 -4.90
N LEU A 539 -28.53 -13.22 -3.88
CA LEU A 539 -27.63 -13.84 -2.91
C LEU A 539 -27.69 -15.37 -3.06
N GLU A 540 -26.57 -15.98 -3.42
CA GLU A 540 -26.49 -17.44 -3.62
C GLU A 540 -26.50 -18.18 -2.28
N ARG A 541 -26.94 -19.45 -2.28
CA ARG A 541 -27.06 -20.27 -1.06
C ARG A 541 -25.75 -20.36 -0.28
N ARG A 542 -24.63 -20.48 -1.00
CA ARG A 542 -23.30 -20.53 -0.38
C ARG A 542 -23.02 -19.21 0.35
N ASP A 543 -23.21 -18.09 -0.34
CA ASP A 543 -22.93 -16.75 0.17
C ASP A 543 -23.89 -16.40 1.32
N PHE A 544 -25.17 -16.75 1.22
CA PHE A 544 -26.17 -16.63 2.29
C PHE A 544 -25.79 -17.44 3.53
N ASN A 545 -25.53 -18.75 3.40
CA ASN A 545 -25.24 -19.60 4.55
C ASN A 545 -23.98 -19.14 5.29
N MET A 546 -22.99 -18.69 4.54
CA MET A 546 -21.72 -18.16 5.04
C MET A 546 -21.93 -16.83 5.77
N PHE A 547 -22.62 -15.86 5.16
CA PHE A 547 -22.94 -14.59 5.81
C PHE A 547 -23.78 -14.80 7.09
N MET A 548 -24.82 -15.64 7.00
CA MET A 548 -25.71 -15.97 8.14
C MET A 548 -25.01 -16.75 9.25
N SER A 549 -23.86 -17.38 8.99
CA SER A 549 -23.06 -18.05 10.02
C SER A 549 -22.30 -17.06 10.90
N HIS A 550 -21.91 -15.90 10.35
CA HIS A 550 -21.26 -14.81 11.07
C HIS A 550 -22.26 -13.87 11.75
N HIS A 551 -23.51 -13.85 11.26
CA HIS A 551 -24.58 -13.00 11.81
C HIS A 551 -25.82 -13.83 12.24
N PRO A 552 -25.76 -14.54 13.39
CA PRO A 552 -26.85 -15.42 13.85
C PRO A 552 -28.17 -14.69 14.10
N HIS A 553 -28.11 -13.42 14.52
CA HIS A 553 -29.28 -12.57 14.76
C HIS A 553 -30.07 -12.35 13.46
N LEU A 554 -29.37 -12.03 12.36
CA LEU A 554 -30.00 -11.85 11.05
C LEU A 554 -30.61 -13.16 10.56
N ARG A 555 -29.93 -14.29 10.79
CA ARG A 555 -30.45 -15.62 10.46
C ARG A 555 -31.75 -15.92 11.19
N ALA A 556 -31.85 -15.56 12.47
CA ALA A 556 -33.06 -15.73 13.25
C ALA A 556 -34.21 -14.90 12.67
N ALA A 557 -33.98 -13.62 12.38
CA ALA A 557 -34.98 -12.74 11.77
C ALA A 557 -35.47 -13.24 10.40
N VAL A 558 -34.57 -13.69 9.51
CA VAL A 558 -34.96 -14.27 8.21
C VAL A 558 -35.72 -15.59 8.39
N SER A 559 -35.35 -16.41 9.38
CA SER A 559 -36.02 -17.68 9.68
C SER A 559 -37.43 -17.47 10.23
N GLU A 560 -37.61 -16.50 11.12
CA GLU A 560 -38.91 -16.12 11.68
C GLU A 560 -39.86 -15.62 10.59
N MET A 561 -39.39 -14.73 9.71
CA MET A 561 -40.15 -14.28 8.53
C MET A 561 -40.55 -15.44 7.61
N ALA A 562 -39.64 -16.38 7.36
CA ALA A 562 -39.92 -17.55 6.54
C ALA A 562 -40.95 -18.50 7.19
N GLN A 563 -40.90 -18.65 8.51
CA GLN A 563 -41.84 -19.48 9.26
C GLN A 563 -43.25 -18.88 9.23
N GLN A 564 -43.39 -17.57 9.49
CA GLN A 564 -44.67 -16.86 9.38
C GLN A 564 -45.30 -17.01 8.00
N ARG A 565 -44.50 -16.90 6.92
CA ARG A 565 -44.97 -17.11 5.54
C ARG A 565 -45.40 -18.55 5.28
N THR A 566 -44.70 -19.53 5.87
CA THR A 566 -45.05 -20.95 5.74
C THR A 566 -46.38 -21.26 6.42
N GLU A 567 -46.57 -20.79 7.66
CA GLU A 567 -47.80 -20.97 8.42
C GLU A 567 -49.00 -20.33 7.70
N MET A 568 -48.82 -19.12 7.16
CA MET A 568 -49.84 -18.44 6.39
C MET A 568 -50.23 -19.19 5.10
N ASN A 569 -49.26 -19.81 4.42
CA ASN A 569 -49.52 -20.62 3.23
C ASN A 569 -50.24 -21.94 3.58
N VAL A 570 -49.89 -22.59 4.69
CA VAL A 570 -50.56 -23.81 5.17
C VAL A 570 -52.01 -23.52 5.58
N LEU A 571 -52.24 -22.45 6.34
CA LEU A 571 -53.59 -22.03 6.75
C LEU A 571 -54.49 -21.71 5.54
N ARG A 572 -53.92 -21.10 4.48
CA ARG A 572 -54.64 -20.85 3.22
C ARG A 572 -55.01 -22.15 2.49
N GLN A 573 -54.08 -23.09 2.37
CA GLN A 573 -54.36 -24.40 1.77
C GLN A 573 -55.40 -25.21 2.55
N GLN A 574 -55.42 -25.10 3.88
CA GLN A 574 -56.44 -25.75 4.70
C GLN A 574 -57.83 -25.12 4.51
N ARG A 575 -57.92 -23.79 4.38
CA ARG A 575 -59.18 -23.10 4.05
C ARG A 575 -59.74 -23.49 2.69
N GLU A 576 -58.91 -23.59 1.66
CA GLU A 576 -59.35 -24.00 0.32
C GLU A 576 -59.85 -25.45 0.30
N LYS A 577 -59.13 -26.38 0.95
CA LYS A 577 -59.62 -27.76 1.09
C LYS A 577 -60.96 -27.82 1.82
N SER A 578 -61.20 -26.95 2.80
CA SER A 578 -62.49 -26.90 3.50
C SER A 578 -63.62 -26.28 2.67
N MET A 579 -63.31 -25.44 1.67
CA MET A 579 -64.31 -24.85 0.77
C MET A 579 -64.65 -25.75 -0.43
N ASP A 580 -63.72 -26.60 -0.90
CA ASP A 580 -63.99 -27.59 -1.96
C ASP A 580 -64.79 -28.82 -1.46
N LEU A 581 -64.89 -29.00 -0.13
CA LEU A 581 -65.63 -30.08 0.53
C LEU A 581 -67.03 -29.67 1.01
N SER A 582 -67.43 -28.41 0.77
CA SER A 582 -68.74 -27.83 1.09
C SER A 582 -69.44 -27.37 -0.18
#